data_AF-A0AA95SQ74-F1
#
_entry.id   AF-A0AA95SQ74-F1
#
_cell.length_a   1.000
_cell.length_b   1.000
_cell.length_c   1.000
_cell.angle_alpha   90.00
_cell.angle_beta   90.00
_cell.angle_gamma   90.00
#
_symmetry.space_group_name_H-M   'P 1'
#
loop_
_entity.id
_entity.type
_entity.pdbx_description
1 polymer ?
#
loop_
_entity_poly.entity_id
_entity_poly.type
_entity_poly.pdbx_seq_one_letter_code
_entity_poly.pdbx_strand_id
1 'polypeptide(L)'
;MATRPLMLALALLLAACASPGPAPEKRHSAAELQRYQPSDFRWAPAAGAAERAMLADEQARQRARVARLQRGEAAALAELPAALASAAQFNLEIEALRAPLLAALPGVAQQAPDTQRALLTAAYALYAPAAAPLLWPLLPSLQRPREYAIAAYTLLKAQPELAGALRAQTEAQFPPWREEPRLRALMASLGPPAAARPPLPELLAAPLRPGYPVVFSLQRPSRGQLGLALVRGPDGRFVREPDGRLFAVPQLALSRSGLPGTISMGNTPQGLFTLRGAGTATNPWIGPTPYLHSMLPVEATPAEFEHAAGPALPPAQPWSEALYESFLPPAWAAYEPFKEAWLAGLAGRDEILMHGNTLNPGYYPGAAYAPAVPQAGCLVAAEHWDAADGRLLRSDQLRLAKAFTRSGAEHGYLAVVNLEDDGARAVTLDEVLPLVLQAEQKYLQGKN
;
A
#
# COMPACT_ATOMS: atom_id res chain seq x y z
N MET A 1 -33.46 -1.92 -61.25
CA MET A 1 -34.03 -3.25 -60.99
C MET A 1 -32.86 -4.19 -60.71
N ALA A 2 -32.38 -4.27 -59.48
CA ALA A 2 -32.89 -5.10 -58.38
C ALA A 2 -32.38 -6.55 -58.47
N THR A 3 -31.28 -6.84 -57.75
CA THR A 3 -31.03 -8.13 -57.06
C THR A 3 -29.93 -7.97 -56.01
N ARG A 4 -30.34 -7.82 -54.74
CA ARG A 4 -29.75 -8.43 -53.53
C ARG A 4 -30.93 -9.20 -52.92
N PRO A 5 -30.78 -10.45 -52.40
CA PRO A 5 -30.09 -10.64 -51.12
C PRO A 5 -29.42 -12.02 -50.91
N LEU A 6 -28.31 -12.08 -50.18
CA LEU A 6 -27.98 -13.22 -49.31
C LEU A 6 -26.86 -12.86 -48.32
N MET A 7 -27.14 -12.03 -47.31
CA MET A 7 -26.28 -11.91 -46.12
C MET A 7 -27.12 -11.43 -44.92
N LEU A 8 -28.07 -12.24 -44.48
CA LEU A 8 -28.76 -12.03 -43.21
C LEU A 8 -29.02 -13.38 -42.52
N ALA A 9 -27.95 -14.12 -42.21
CA ALA A 9 -28.06 -15.33 -41.40
C ALA A 9 -26.81 -15.67 -40.57
N LEU A 10 -25.76 -14.83 -40.58
CA LEU A 10 -24.48 -15.16 -39.92
C LEU A 10 -24.08 -14.19 -38.78
N ALA A 11 -25.05 -13.51 -38.17
CA ALA A 11 -24.78 -12.57 -37.06
C ALA A 11 -25.42 -12.96 -35.71
N LEU A 12 -26.12 -14.10 -35.62
CA LEU A 12 -26.88 -14.50 -34.43
C LEU A 12 -26.34 -15.75 -33.70
N LEU A 13 -25.12 -16.21 -33.98
CA LEU A 13 -24.55 -17.41 -33.34
C LEU A 13 -23.19 -17.20 -32.63
N LEU A 14 -22.79 -15.96 -32.33
CA LEU A 14 -21.53 -15.68 -31.61
C LEU A 14 -21.70 -15.01 -30.23
N ALA A 15 -22.93 -14.91 -29.71
CA ALA A 15 -23.20 -14.32 -28.39
C ALA A 15 -23.48 -15.40 -27.32
N ALA A 16 -22.59 -16.39 -27.17
CA ALA A 16 -22.74 -17.38 -26.10
C ALA A 16 -21.40 -18.04 -25.73
N CYS A 17 -20.42 -17.25 -25.26
CA CYS A 17 -19.24 -17.72 -24.51
C CYS A 17 -18.55 -16.53 -23.81
N ALA A 18 -19.32 -15.73 -23.06
CA ALA A 18 -18.71 -14.83 -22.08
C ALA A 18 -18.81 -15.54 -20.73
N SER A 19 -17.68 -16.05 -20.23
CA SER A 19 -17.56 -16.46 -18.84
C SER A 19 -18.04 -15.30 -17.97
N PRO A 20 -18.93 -15.50 -16.99
CA PRO A 20 -19.30 -14.43 -16.08
C PRO A 20 -18.01 -13.95 -15.42
N GLY A 21 -17.71 -12.65 -15.58
CA GLY A 21 -16.60 -12.02 -14.87
C GLY A 21 -16.76 -12.22 -13.36
N PRO A 22 -15.69 -11.99 -12.57
CA PRO A 22 -15.80 -12.04 -11.11
C PRO A 22 -16.98 -11.17 -10.67
N ALA A 23 -17.77 -11.69 -9.72
CA ALA A 23 -18.92 -10.96 -9.20
C ALA A 23 -18.47 -9.56 -8.76
N PRO A 24 -19.24 -8.51 -9.09
CA PRO A 24 -18.86 -7.15 -8.72
C PRO A 24 -18.69 -7.05 -7.21
N GLU A 25 -17.63 -6.36 -6.81
CA GLU A 25 -17.32 -6.16 -5.41
C GLU A 25 -18.47 -5.45 -4.69
N LYS A 26 -18.85 -5.94 -3.49
CA LYS A 26 -19.91 -5.30 -2.70
C LYS A 26 -19.44 -3.93 -2.23
N ARG A 27 -20.12 -2.86 -2.66
CA ARG A 27 -19.96 -1.50 -2.13
C ARG A 27 -20.87 -1.30 -0.92
N HIS A 28 -20.46 -0.44 0.01
CA HIS A 28 -21.22 -0.12 1.22
C HIS A 28 -21.46 1.38 1.32
N SER A 29 -22.71 1.74 1.61
CA SER A 29 -23.08 3.12 1.92
C SER A 29 -22.61 3.54 3.32
N ALA A 30 -22.52 4.85 3.55
CA ALA A 30 -22.23 5.39 4.89
C ALA A 30 -23.23 4.85 5.94
N ALA A 31 -24.52 4.79 5.61
CA ALA A 31 -25.56 4.31 6.51
C ALA A 31 -25.45 2.81 6.82
N GLU A 32 -24.97 1.99 5.88
CA GLU A 32 -24.65 0.58 6.16
C GLU A 32 -23.45 0.46 7.11
N LEU A 33 -22.37 1.19 6.84
CA LEU A 33 -21.17 1.18 7.68
C LEU A 33 -21.47 1.55 9.14
N GLN A 34 -22.32 2.57 9.36
CA GLN A 34 -22.70 2.99 10.70
C GLN A 34 -23.46 1.89 11.48
N ARG A 35 -24.26 1.07 10.78
CA ARG A 35 -25.07 0.01 11.38
C ARG A 35 -24.26 -1.23 11.73
N TYR A 36 -23.19 -1.52 10.98
CA TYR A 36 -22.37 -2.70 11.22
C TYR A 36 -21.81 -2.75 12.64
N GLN A 37 -21.85 -3.97 13.18
CA GLN A 37 -21.23 -4.41 14.42
C GLN A 37 -20.20 -5.50 14.11
N PRO A 38 -19.17 -5.69 14.95
CA PRO A 38 -18.23 -6.79 14.78
C PRO A 38 -18.92 -8.15 14.61
N SER A 39 -20.00 -8.40 15.35
CA SER A 39 -20.77 -9.65 15.27
C SER A 39 -21.37 -9.97 13.89
N ASP A 40 -21.46 -8.99 12.99
CA ASP A 40 -22.02 -9.18 11.64
C ASP A 40 -21.03 -9.89 10.71
N PHE A 41 -19.76 -10.03 11.13
CA PHE A 41 -18.68 -10.58 10.33
C PHE A 41 -18.20 -11.92 10.88
N ARG A 42 -18.00 -12.86 9.96
CA ARG A 42 -17.43 -14.18 10.24
C ARG A 42 -16.47 -14.55 9.11
N TRP A 43 -15.31 -15.07 9.48
CA TRP A 43 -14.31 -15.61 8.57
C TRP A 43 -13.88 -16.99 9.07
N ALA A 44 -14.41 -18.05 8.44
CA ALA A 44 -14.17 -19.42 8.90
C ALA A 44 -12.68 -19.80 8.99
N PRO A 45 -11.79 -19.36 8.06
CA PRO A 45 -10.35 -19.61 8.18
C PRO A 45 -9.66 -18.94 9.37
N ALA A 46 -10.28 -17.95 10.03
CA ALA A 46 -9.75 -17.40 11.29
C ALA A 46 -10.07 -18.26 12.52
N ALA A 47 -10.98 -19.25 12.41
CA ALA A 47 -11.19 -20.21 13.49
C ALA A 47 -9.92 -21.05 13.69
N GLY A 48 -9.48 -21.24 14.93
CA GLY A 48 -8.15 -21.78 15.24
C GLY A 48 -7.89 -23.18 14.66
N ALA A 49 -8.92 -24.03 14.54
CA ALA A 49 -8.76 -25.34 13.88
C ALA A 49 -8.52 -25.21 12.37
N ALA A 50 -9.26 -24.33 11.70
CA ALA A 50 -9.14 -24.09 10.26
C ALA A 50 -7.82 -23.35 9.94
N GLU A 51 -7.45 -22.36 10.76
CA GLU A 51 -6.20 -21.63 10.66
C GLU A 51 -4.99 -22.56 10.78
N ARG A 52 -4.98 -23.44 11.79
CA ARG A 52 -3.89 -24.42 11.97
C ARG A 52 -3.79 -25.41 10.82
N ALA A 53 -4.93 -25.86 10.29
CA ALA A 53 -4.96 -26.76 9.13
C ALA A 53 -4.40 -26.06 7.88
N MET A 54 -4.84 -24.84 7.61
CA MET A 54 -4.32 -24.01 6.52
C MET A 54 -2.80 -23.79 6.63
N LEU A 55 -2.30 -23.47 7.83
CA LEU A 55 -0.89 -23.28 8.07
C LEU A 55 -0.10 -24.58 7.88
N ALA A 56 -0.59 -25.71 8.40
CA ALA A 56 0.06 -27.02 8.25
C ALA A 56 0.14 -27.44 6.77
N ASP A 57 -0.91 -27.20 6.01
CA ASP A 57 -0.94 -27.44 4.56
C ASP A 57 0.08 -26.58 3.81
N GLU A 58 0.16 -25.29 4.15
CA GLU A 58 1.15 -24.40 3.52
C GLU A 58 2.59 -24.77 3.91
N GLN A 59 2.82 -25.13 5.18
CA GLN A 59 4.12 -25.65 5.64
C GLN A 59 4.53 -26.91 4.88
N ALA A 60 3.61 -27.87 4.69
CA ALA A 60 3.88 -29.08 3.93
C ALA A 60 4.21 -28.79 2.46
N ARG A 61 3.41 -27.92 1.80
CA ARG A 61 3.69 -27.47 0.43
C ARG A 61 5.05 -26.79 0.31
N GLN A 62 5.37 -25.92 1.27
CA GLN A 62 6.61 -25.15 1.25
C GLN A 62 7.84 -26.06 1.44
N ARG A 63 7.78 -27.02 2.36
CA ARG A 63 8.84 -28.03 2.55
C ARG A 63 9.07 -28.88 1.30
N ALA A 64 7.99 -29.28 0.62
CA ALA A 64 8.09 -30.03 -0.63
C ALA A 64 8.79 -29.21 -1.73
N ARG A 65 8.45 -27.92 -1.88
CA ARG A 65 9.12 -27.00 -2.82
C ARG A 65 10.61 -26.83 -2.50
N VAL A 66 10.93 -26.56 -1.23
CA VAL A 66 12.31 -26.39 -0.75
C VAL A 66 13.15 -27.64 -1.03
N ALA A 67 12.62 -28.82 -0.73
CA ALA A 67 13.34 -30.08 -0.96
C ALA A 67 13.66 -30.30 -2.45
N ARG A 68 12.75 -29.93 -3.35
CA ARG A 68 12.97 -30.01 -4.81
C ARG A 68 14.02 -28.99 -5.29
N LEU A 69 13.96 -27.77 -4.78
CA LEU A 69 14.96 -26.72 -5.06
C LEU A 69 16.36 -27.14 -4.62
N GLN A 70 16.48 -27.74 -3.43
CA GLN A 70 17.76 -28.22 -2.90
C GLN A 70 18.36 -29.39 -3.69
N ARG A 71 17.52 -30.21 -4.32
CA ARG A 71 17.96 -31.27 -5.25
C ARG A 71 18.35 -30.74 -6.63
N GLY A 72 18.20 -29.43 -6.91
CA GLY A 72 18.53 -28.84 -8.19
C GLY A 72 17.58 -29.23 -9.31
N GLU A 73 16.33 -29.59 -9.00
CA GLU A 73 15.33 -29.91 -10.02
C GLU A 73 15.05 -28.66 -10.87
N ALA A 74 15.38 -28.69 -12.15
CA ALA A 74 15.23 -27.53 -13.05
C ALA A 74 13.79 -27.00 -13.09
N ALA A 75 12.79 -27.88 -13.03
CA ALA A 75 11.38 -27.52 -12.99
C ALA A 75 11.00 -26.76 -11.69
N ALA A 76 11.71 -26.96 -10.58
CA ALA A 76 11.43 -26.31 -9.31
C ALA A 76 11.87 -24.83 -9.31
N LEU A 77 12.83 -24.44 -10.15
CA LEU A 77 13.25 -23.03 -10.29
C LEU A 77 12.10 -22.12 -10.73
N ALA A 78 11.17 -22.64 -11.55
CA ALA A 78 9.98 -21.90 -11.97
C ALA A 78 9.03 -21.60 -10.79
N GLU A 79 9.11 -22.37 -9.69
CA GLU A 79 8.28 -22.20 -8.50
C GLU A 79 8.93 -21.29 -7.45
N LEU A 80 10.20 -20.94 -7.61
CA LEU A 80 10.95 -20.14 -6.63
C LEU A 80 10.28 -18.79 -6.30
N PRO A 81 9.75 -18.01 -7.27
CA PRO A 81 8.98 -16.80 -6.96
C PRO A 81 7.79 -17.05 -6.02
N ALA A 82 7.02 -18.11 -6.25
CA ALA A 82 5.87 -18.45 -5.43
C ALA A 82 6.29 -18.94 -4.03
N ALA A 83 7.38 -19.70 -3.95
CA ALA A 83 7.95 -20.13 -2.67
C ALA A 83 8.40 -18.91 -1.82
N LEU A 84 9.09 -17.94 -2.43
CA LEU A 84 9.54 -16.73 -1.73
C LEU A 84 8.37 -15.85 -1.27
N ALA A 85 7.34 -15.72 -2.10
CA ALA A 85 6.12 -14.98 -1.74
C ALA A 85 5.39 -15.63 -0.55
N SER A 86 5.28 -16.97 -0.54
CA SER A 86 4.70 -17.72 0.58
C SER A 86 5.55 -17.59 1.84
N ALA A 87 6.87 -17.71 1.73
CA ALA A 87 7.79 -17.54 2.86
C ALA A 87 7.63 -16.15 3.51
N ALA A 88 7.50 -15.09 2.71
CA ALA A 88 7.27 -13.75 3.21
C ALA A 88 5.87 -13.56 3.84
N GLN A 89 4.83 -14.26 3.36
CA GLN A 89 3.46 -14.19 3.86
C GLN A 89 3.26 -14.94 5.19
N PHE A 90 3.85 -16.12 5.32
CA PHE A 90 3.62 -17.01 6.46
C PHE A 90 4.82 -17.08 7.41
N ASN A 91 5.91 -16.39 7.08
CA ASN A 91 7.18 -16.46 7.80
C ASN A 91 7.72 -17.90 7.90
N LEU A 92 7.65 -18.65 6.79
CA LEU A 92 7.99 -20.07 6.71
C LEU A 92 9.20 -20.33 5.83
N GLU A 93 10.09 -21.22 6.30
CA GLU A 93 11.21 -21.76 5.51
C GLU A 93 12.12 -20.67 4.89
N ILE A 94 12.19 -19.48 5.51
CA ILE A 94 12.97 -18.33 5.01
C ILE A 94 14.41 -18.77 4.77
N GLU A 95 15.15 -19.16 5.81
CA GLU A 95 16.56 -19.53 5.65
C GLU A 95 16.81 -20.66 4.63
N ALA A 96 15.86 -21.60 4.48
CA ALA A 96 15.99 -22.70 3.53
C ALA A 96 15.92 -22.25 2.05
N LEU A 97 15.31 -21.09 1.78
CA LEU A 97 15.21 -20.49 0.45
C LEU A 97 16.37 -19.55 0.10
N ARG A 98 17.22 -19.21 1.08
CA ARG A 98 18.35 -18.30 0.87
C ARG A 98 19.29 -18.78 -0.23
N ALA A 99 19.79 -20.01 -0.13
CA ALA A 99 20.74 -20.56 -1.11
C ALA A 99 20.13 -20.67 -2.53
N PRO A 100 18.90 -21.22 -2.71
CA PRO A 100 18.24 -21.20 -4.03
C PRO A 100 18.09 -19.81 -4.64
N LEU A 101 17.70 -18.80 -3.85
CA LEU A 101 17.59 -17.43 -4.35
C LEU A 101 18.95 -16.87 -4.78
N LEU A 102 19.97 -16.96 -3.93
CA LEU A 102 21.30 -16.42 -4.24
C LEU A 102 21.91 -17.09 -5.49
N ALA A 103 21.67 -18.39 -5.67
CA ALA A 103 22.10 -19.11 -6.87
C ALA A 103 21.37 -18.64 -8.15
N ALA A 104 20.13 -18.13 -8.04
CA ALA A 104 19.36 -17.64 -9.18
C ALA A 104 19.72 -16.20 -9.59
N LEU A 105 20.24 -15.37 -8.67
CA LEU A 105 20.50 -13.95 -8.93
C LEU A 105 21.47 -13.67 -10.09
N PRO A 106 22.58 -14.40 -10.31
CA PRO A 106 23.47 -14.14 -11.44
C PRO A 106 22.79 -14.25 -12.81
N GLY A 107 21.75 -15.08 -12.92
CA GLY A 107 20.98 -15.30 -14.15
C GLY A 107 19.68 -14.49 -14.23
N VAL A 108 19.45 -13.55 -13.31
CA VAL A 108 18.14 -12.89 -13.18
C VAL A 108 17.85 -11.99 -14.37
N ALA A 109 18.83 -11.28 -14.94
CA ALA A 109 18.61 -10.37 -16.06
C ALA A 109 18.08 -11.07 -17.34
N GLN A 110 18.28 -12.38 -17.45
CA GLN A 110 17.79 -13.21 -18.56
C GLN A 110 16.37 -13.75 -18.33
N GLN A 111 15.82 -13.59 -17.11
CA GLN A 111 14.48 -14.07 -16.78
C GLN A 111 13.39 -13.14 -17.32
N ALA A 112 12.16 -13.63 -17.38
CA ALA A 112 10.98 -12.80 -17.65
C ALA A 112 10.84 -11.67 -16.60
N PRO A 113 10.34 -10.48 -16.97
CA PRO A 113 10.25 -9.33 -16.05
C PRO A 113 9.57 -9.62 -14.71
N ASP A 114 8.50 -10.42 -14.68
CA ASP A 114 7.82 -10.75 -13.42
C ASP A 114 8.66 -11.64 -12.51
N THR A 115 9.44 -12.57 -13.09
CA THR A 115 10.41 -13.36 -12.36
C THR A 115 11.56 -12.48 -11.85
N GLN A 116 12.07 -11.55 -12.67
CA GLN A 116 13.07 -10.57 -12.23
C GLN A 116 12.59 -9.80 -11.00
N ARG A 117 11.39 -9.21 -11.11
CA ARG A 117 10.75 -8.47 -10.03
C ARG A 117 10.63 -9.31 -8.77
N ALA A 118 10.12 -10.53 -8.87
CA ALA A 118 9.90 -11.39 -7.71
C ALA A 118 11.21 -11.77 -6.99
N LEU A 119 12.24 -12.18 -7.73
CA LEU A 119 13.54 -12.56 -7.16
C LEU A 119 14.26 -11.36 -6.53
N LEU A 120 14.28 -10.21 -7.23
CA LEU A 120 14.87 -8.98 -6.70
C LEU A 120 14.12 -8.45 -5.47
N THR A 121 12.79 -8.55 -5.47
CA THR A 121 11.96 -8.18 -4.31
C THR A 121 12.28 -9.05 -3.10
N ALA A 122 12.42 -10.36 -3.30
CA ALA A 122 12.79 -11.27 -2.22
C ALA A 122 14.22 -11.02 -1.72
N ALA A 123 15.15 -10.70 -2.62
CA ALA A 123 16.51 -10.29 -2.25
C ALA A 123 16.49 -9.05 -1.36
N TYR A 124 15.71 -8.01 -1.73
CA TYR A 124 15.54 -6.80 -0.92
C TYR A 124 14.91 -7.11 0.45
N ALA A 125 13.82 -7.87 0.45
CA ALA A 125 12.99 -8.09 1.64
C ALA A 125 13.70 -8.96 2.68
N LEU A 126 14.34 -10.04 2.23
CA LEU A 126 14.81 -11.12 3.11
C LEU A 126 16.34 -11.21 3.21
N TYR A 127 17.11 -10.83 2.17
CA TYR A 127 18.54 -11.17 2.10
C TYR A 127 19.43 -10.05 1.56
N ALA A 128 19.08 -8.77 1.79
CA ALA A 128 19.77 -7.66 1.16
C ALA A 128 21.31 -7.69 1.34
N PRO A 129 21.87 -7.95 2.54
CA PRO A 129 23.32 -8.06 2.73
C PRO A 129 23.97 -9.19 1.92
N ALA A 130 23.31 -10.34 1.84
CA ALA A 130 23.84 -11.51 1.12
C ALA A 130 23.69 -11.39 -0.40
N ALA A 131 22.67 -10.68 -0.87
CA ALA A 131 22.42 -10.45 -2.28
C ALA A 131 23.31 -9.33 -2.87
N ALA A 132 23.69 -8.33 -2.08
CA ALA A 132 24.40 -7.15 -2.55
C ALA A 132 25.65 -7.45 -3.43
N PRO A 133 26.56 -8.37 -3.06
CA PRO A 133 27.74 -8.68 -3.89
C PRO A 133 27.38 -9.26 -5.27
N LEU A 134 26.22 -9.91 -5.39
CA LEU A 134 25.74 -10.50 -6.65
C LEU A 134 25.00 -9.48 -7.52
N LEU A 135 24.40 -8.46 -6.90
CA LEU A 135 23.59 -7.46 -7.60
C LEU A 135 24.42 -6.31 -8.18
N TRP A 136 25.51 -5.91 -7.54
CA TRP A 136 26.38 -4.85 -8.06
C TRP A 136 26.86 -5.09 -9.51
N PRO A 137 27.50 -6.25 -9.84
CA PRO A 137 27.94 -6.50 -11.21
C PRO A 137 26.78 -6.69 -12.20
N LEU A 138 25.58 -6.98 -11.71
CA LEU A 138 24.39 -7.21 -12.52
C LEU A 138 23.69 -5.90 -12.92
N LEU A 139 23.79 -4.82 -12.14
CA LEU A 139 23.07 -3.56 -12.38
C LEU A 139 23.08 -3.08 -13.84
N PRO A 140 24.23 -3.07 -14.56
CA PRO A 140 24.28 -2.62 -15.95
C PRO A 140 23.44 -3.46 -16.94
N SER A 141 23.10 -4.70 -16.56
CA SER A 141 22.29 -5.61 -17.38
C SER A 141 20.77 -5.45 -17.16
N LEU A 142 20.36 -4.78 -16.07
CA LEU A 142 18.95 -4.53 -15.76
C LEU A 142 18.43 -3.33 -16.54
N GLN A 143 17.90 -3.56 -17.74
CA GLN A 143 17.46 -2.50 -18.66
C GLN A 143 16.13 -1.84 -18.29
N ARG A 144 15.35 -2.45 -17.40
CA ARG A 144 14.04 -1.93 -17.00
C ARG A 144 14.18 -1.10 -15.71
N PRO A 145 13.64 0.13 -15.67
CA PRO A 145 13.74 1.01 -14.51
C PRO A 145 13.25 0.38 -13.19
N ARG A 146 12.18 -0.42 -13.22
CA ARG A 146 11.61 -1.06 -12.03
C ARG A 146 12.57 -2.09 -11.42
N GLU A 147 13.02 -3.04 -12.22
CA GLU A 147 13.94 -4.09 -11.77
C GLU A 147 15.29 -3.49 -11.34
N TYR A 148 15.80 -2.51 -12.10
CA TYR A 148 16.98 -1.75 -11.72
C TYR A 148 16.81 -1.06 -10.36
N ALA A 149 15.71 -0.35 -10.14
CA ALA A 149 15.46 0.36 -8.89
C ALA A 149 15.37 -0.59 -7.69
N ILE A 150 14.74 -1.76 -7.83
CA ILE A 150 14.70 -2.77 -6.75
C ILE A 150 16.12 -3.24 -6.39
N ALA A 151 16.96 -3.53 -7.39
CA ALA A 151 18.35 -3.92 -7.16
C ALA A 151 19.16 -2.80 -6.51
N ALA A 152 19.01 -1.55 -6.98
CA ALA A 152 19.67 -0.38 -6.42
C ALA A 152 19.24 -0.11 -4.97
N TYR A 153 17.95 -0.23 -4.64
CA TYR A 153 17.47 -0.14 -3.27
C TYR A 153 17.99 -1.29 -2.39
N THR A 154 18.18 -2.49 -2.95
CA THR A 154 18.78 -3.62 -2.22
C THR A 154 20.22 -3.32 -1.85
N LEU A 155 20.99 -2.77 -2.79
CA LEU A 155 22.37 -2.33 -2.57
C LEU A 155 22.44 -1.20 -1.54
N LEU A 156 21.59 -0.17 -1.68
CA LEU A 156 21.54 0.95 -0.73
C LEU A 156 21.18 0.50 0.69
N LYS A 157 20.23 -0.43 0.84
CA LYS A 157 19.83 -1.00 2.13
C LYS A 157 20.97 -1.80 2.78
N ALA A 158 21.76 -2.51 1.99
CA ALA A 158 22.87 -3.33 2.47
C ALA A 158 24.15 -2.52 2.74
N GLN A 159 24.42 -1.53 1.90
CA GLN A 159 25.66 -0.75 1.83
C GLN A 159 25.32 0.72 1.52
N PRO A 160 24.88 1.51 2.51
CA PRO A 160 24.49 2.92 2.32
C PRO A 160 25.58 3.80 1.69
N GLU A 161 26.84 3.45 1.90
CA GLU A 161 28.02 4.12 1.33
C GLU A 161 28.07 4.07 -0.21
N LEU A 162 27.33 3.14 -0.84
CA LEU A 162 27.24 3.06 -2.30
C LEU A 162 26.35 4.15 -2.91
N ALA A 163 25.71 5.01 -2.12
CA ALA A 163 24.75 6.01 -2.62
C ALA A 163 25.32 6.87 -3.77
N GLY A 164 26.55 7.36 -3.63
CA GLY A 164 27.20 8.16 -4.68
C GLY A 164 27.49 7.36 -5.96
N ALA A 165 27.93 6.11 -5.83
CA ALA A 165 28.22 5.24 -6.96
C ALA A 165 26.93 4.80 -7.68
N LEU A 166 25.86 4.48 -6.94
CA LEU A 166 24.54 4.19 -7.47
C LEU A 166 23.96 5.39 -8.23
N ARG A 167 24.16 6.60 -7.71
CA ARG A 167 23.73 7.85 -8.36
C ARG A 167 24.39 8.00 -9.73
N ALA A 168 25.72 7.86 -9.79
CA ALA A 168 26.48 7.94 -11.04
C ALA A 168 26.07 6.84 -12.03
N GLN A 169 25.89 5.60 -11.55
CA GLN A 169 25.44 4.48 -12.39
C GLN A 169 24.03 4.73 -12.95
N THR A 170 23.11 5.27 -12.14
CA THR A 170 21.73 5.58 -12.56
C THR A 170 21.72 6.65 -13.65
N GLU A 171 22.49 7.72 -13.45
CA GLU A 171 22.63 8.82 -14.43
C GLU A 171 23.23 8.34 -15.76
N ALA A 172 24.22 7.46 -15.71
CA ALA A 172 24.86 6.91 -16.91
C ALA A 172 23.95 5.93 -17.68
N GLN A 173 23.23 5.07 -16.96
CA GLN A 173 22.42 4.02 -17.57
C GLN A 173 21.05 4.52 -18.04
N PHE A 174 20.49 5.51 -17.34
CA PHE A 174 19.18 6.10 -17.66
C PHE A 174 19.28 7.63 -17.77
N PRO A 175 19.77 8.18 -18.89
CA PRO A 175 19.81 9.62 -19.10
C PRO A 175 18.49 10.36 -18.82
N PRO A 176 17.29 9.83 -19.17
CA PRO A 176 16.01 10.47 -18.84
C PRO A 176 15.45 10.05 -17.46
N TRP A 177 16.28 9.71 -16.47
CA TRP A 177 15.81 9.23 -15.15
C TRP A 177 14.83 10.18 -14.44
N ARG A 178 14.87 11.49 -14.75
CA ARG A 178 13.97 12.51 -14.18
C ARG A 178 12.50 12.32 -14.60
N GLU A 179 12.28 11.69 -15.75
CA GLU A 179 10.96 11.41 -16.31
C GLU A 179 10.40 10.07 -15.82
N GLU A 180 11.26 9.18 -15.31
CA GLU A 180 10.85 7.91 -14.75
C GLU A 180 10.60 8.05 -13.23
N PRO A 181 9.35 7.92 -12.75
CA PRO A 181 9.00 8.21 -11.35
C PRO A 181 9.71 7.34 -10.31
N ARG A 182 10.01 6.08 -10.63
CA ARG A 182 10.75 5.15 -9.76
C ARG A 182 12.21 5.56 -9.64
N LEU A 183 12.83 5.98 -10.75
CA LEU A 183 14.21 6.46 -10.74
C LEU A 183 14.31 7.86 -10.10
N ARG A 184 13.34 8.75 -10.30
CA ARG A 184 13.25 10.03 -9.57
C ARG A 184 13.18 9.79 -8.05
N ALA A 185 12.36 8.84 -7.59
CA ALA A 185 12.30 8.47 -6.17
C ALA A 185 13.59 7.84 -5.64
N LEU A 186 14.24 6.97 -6.45
CA LEU A 186 15.54 6.40 -6.11
C LEU A 186 16.58 7.50 -5.95
N MET A 187 16.68 8.42 -6.91
CA MET A 187 17.64 9.53 -6.88
C MET A 187 17.42 10.47 -5.69
N ALA A 188 16.18 10.65 -5.24
CA ALA A 188 15.89 11.36 -3.99
C ALA A 188 16.43 10.61 -2.77
N SER A 189 16.30 9.28 -2.74
CA SER A 189 16.82 8.43 -1.65
C SER A 189 18.35 8.32 -1.64
N LEU A 190 18.99 8.48 -2.81
CA LEU A 190 20.45 8.53 -2.96
C LEU A 190 21.03 9.93 -2.67
N GLY A 191 20.17 10.94 -2.60
CA GLY A 191 20.54 12.33 -2.33
C GLY A 191 20.80 12.61 -0.85
N PRO A 192 21.15 13.86 -0.51
CA PRO A 192 21.21 14.27 0.89
C PRO A 192 19.84 14.10 1.57
N PRO A 193 19.80 14.00 2.92
CA PRO A 193 18.55 14.01 3.66
C PRO A 193 17.65 15.16 3.24
N ALA A 194 16.35 14.89 3.18
CA ALA A 194 15.37 15.90 2.78
C ALA A 194 15.38 17.11 3.74
N ALA A 195 14.87 18.23 3.24
CA ALA A 195 14.62 19.41 4.06
C ALA A 195 13.75 19.08 5.28
N ALA A 196 13.80 19.93 6.31
CA ALA A 196 12.94 19.78 7.48
C ALA A 196 11.46 19.76 7.05
N ARG A 197 10.70 18.84 7.64
CA ARG A 197 9.27 18.69 7.36
C ARG A 197 8.53 19.98 7.73
N PRO A 198 7.60 20.48 6.89
CA PRO A 198 6.76 21.62 7.25
C PRO A 198 5.93 21.34 8.52
N PRO A 199 5.46 22.38 9.24
CA PRO A 199 4.67 22.20 10.45
C PRO A 199 3.44 21.30 10.23
N LEU A 200 3.30 20.24 11.05
CA LEU A 200 2.17 19.29 10.92
C LEU A 200 0.81 19.97 11.10
N PRO A 201 0.63 20.88 12.08
CA PRO A 201 -0.66 21.55 12.30
C PRO A 201 -1.16 22.31 11.08
N GLU A 202 -0.28 22.74 10.17
CA GLU A 202 -0.69 23.39 8.92
C GLU A 202 -1.43 22.42 7.99
N LEU A 203 -0.89 21.21 7.79
CA LEU A 203 -1.55 20.19 6.97
C LEU A 203 -2.81 19.66 7.64
N LEU A 204 -2.78 19.42 8.96
CA LEU A 204 -3.95 18.95 9.71
C LEU A 204 -5.12 19.94 9.67
N ALA A 205 -4.83 21.25 9.67
CA ALA A 205 -5.83 22.30 9.56
C ALA A 205 -6.28 22.58 8.11
N ALA A 206 -5.48 22.20 7.12
CA ALA A 206 -5.73 22.52 5.71
C ALA A 206 -7.04 21.89 5.22
N PRO A 207 -7.99 22.64 4.63
CA PRO A 207 -9.23 22.05 4.14
C PRO A 207 -8.97 21.03 3.02
N LEU A 208 -7.83 21.11 2.32
CA LEU A 208 -7.53 20.42 1.06
C LEU A 208 -8.56 20.82 -0.01
N ARG A 209 -9.73 20.19 0.03
CA ARG A 209 -10.98 20.72 -0.54
C ARG A 209 -12.06 20.77 0.56
N PRO A 210 -12.74 21.92 0.75
CA PRO A 210 -13.75 22.06 1.79
C PRO A 210 -14.89 21.04 1.66
N GLY A 211 -15.47 20.66 2.80
CA GLY A 211 -16.68 19.82 2.83
C GLY A 211 -16.42 18.31 2.84
N TYR A 212 -15.16 17.87 2.85
CA TYR A 212 -14.80 16.47 2.85
C TYR A 212 -14.07 16.04 4.14
N PRO A 213 -14.40 14.86 4.70
CA PRO A 213 -13.59 14.28 5.76
C PRO A 213 -12.20 13.88 5.24
N VAL A 214 -11.23 13.86 6.15
CA VAL A 214 -9.85 13.46 5.86
C VAL A 214 -9.40 12.44 6.89
N VAL A 215 -8.89 11.30 6.42
CA VAL A 215 -8.11 10.39 7.25
C VAL A 215 -6.65 10.80 7.20
N PHE A 216 -6.04 11.08 8.34
CA PHE A 216 -4.60 11.29 8.45
C PHE A 216 -3.96 10.01 8.98
N SER A 217 -3.08 9.39 8.20
CA SER A 217 -2.28 8.25 8.64
C SER A 217 -0.86 8.72 8.96
N LEU A 218 -0.57 8.90 10.24
CA LEU A 218 0.72 9.37 10.72
C LEU A 218 1.64 8.16 10.96
N GLN A 219 2.78 8.13 10.28
CA GLN A 219 3.64 6.94 10.18
C GLN A 219 5.10 7.30 10.49
N ARG A 220 5.90 6.32 10.92
CA ARG A 220 7.37 6.46 10.91
C ARG A 220 7.92 6.22 9.50
N PRO A 221 9.04 6.85 9.10
CA PRO A 221 9.62 6.66 7.76
C PRO A 221 9.98 5.20 7.46
N SER A 222 10.49 4.46 8.46
CA SER A 222 10.86 3.05 8.32
C SER A 222 9.67 2.12 8.05
N ARG A 223 8.43 2.58 8.36
CA ARG A 223 7.19 1.79 8.33
C ARG A 223 7.18 0.56 9.26
N GLY A 224 8.28 0.29 9.97
CA GLY A 224 8.43 -0.90 10.82
C GLY A 224 7.64 -0.85 12.13
N GLN A 225 7.04 0.29 12.44
CA GLN A 225 6.27 0.56 13.65
C GLN A 225 4.82 0.86 13.28
N LEU A 226 3.89 0.63 14.21
CA LEU A 226 2.51 1.08 14.03
C LEU A 226 2.46 2.61 13.98
N GLY A 227 1.82 3.13 12.95
CA GLY A 227 1.39 4.52 12.89
C GLY A 227 0.04 4.72 13.58
N LEU A 228 -0.51 5.92 13.41
CA LEU A 228 -1.78 6.33 13.99
C LEU A 228 -2.67 6.98 12.94
N ALA A 229 -3.85 6.41 12.73
CA ALA A 229 -4.90 6.96 11.90
C ALA A 229 -5.82 7.86 12.73
N LEU A 230 -6.02 9.09 12.28
CA LEU A 230 -6.97 10.06 12.81
C LEU A 230 -8.01 10.42 11.75
N VAL A 231 -9.18 10.88 12.18
CA VAL A 231 -10.20 11.38 11.26
C VAL A 231 -10.54 12.83 11.59
N ARG A 232 -10.44 13.69 10.58
CA ARG A 232 -11.00 15.03 10.62
C ARG A 232 -12.30 15.04 9.82
N GLY A 233 -13.37 15.55 10.44
CA GLY A 233 -14.66 15.72 9.79
C GLY A 233 -14.65 16.82 8.72
N PRO A 234 -15.71 16.89 7.90
CA PRO A 234 -15.86 17.94 6.89
C PRO A 234 -16.00 19.35 7.49
N ASP A 235 -16.35 19.45 8.78
CA ASP A 235 -16.42 20.70 9.55
C ASP A 235 -15.06 21.19 10.06
N GLY A 236 -13.98 20.43 9.78
CA GLY A 236 -12.60 20.71 10.17
C GLY A 236 -12.23 20.28 11.59
N ARG A 237 -13.16 19.70 12.36
CA ARG A 237 -12.88 19.19 13.72
C ARG A 237 -12.42 17.74 13.68
N PHE A 238 -11.56 17.35 14.62
CA PHE A 238 -11.17 15.94 14.73
C PHE A 238 -12.24 15.14 15.46
N VAL A 239 -12.51 13.94 14.96
CA VAL A 239 -13.50 13.03 15.53
C VAL A 239 -13.09 12.69 16.97
N ARG A 240 -14.07 12.69 17.87
CA ARG A 240 -13.90 12.31 19.27
C ARG A 240 -14.66 11.03 19.58
N GLU A 241 -14.09 10.24 20.49
CA GLU A 241 -14.76 9.14 21.16
C GLU A 241 -15.92 9.69 22.04
N PRO A 242 -16.89 8.85 22.46
CA PRO A 242 -18.01 9.29 23.31
C PRO A 242 -17.58 9.94 24.63
N ASP A 243 -16.40 9.59 25.15
CA ASP A 243 -15.80 10.15 26.36
C ASP A 243 -15.04 11.47 26.12
N GLY A 244 -15.05 11.99 24.89
CA GLY A 244 -14.39 13.24 24.50
C GLY A 244 -12.92 13.09 24.10
N ARG A 245 -12.31 11.91 24.26
CA ARG A 245 -10.92 11.68 23.81
C ARG A 245 -10.83 11.75 22.29
N LEU A 246 -9.64 12.10 21.78
CA LEU A 246 -9.35 12.06 20.35
C LEU A 246 -9.50 10.64 19.82
N PHE A 247 -10.31 10.46 18.77
CA PHE A 247 -10.41 9.18 18.07
C PHE A 247 -9.07 8.87 17.39
N ALA A 248 -8.57 7.65 17.60
CA ALA A 248 -7.37 7.17 16.94
C ALA A 248 -7.40 5.65 16.76
N VAL A 249 -6.81 5.18 15.66
CA VAL A 249 -6.63 3.76 15.34
C VAL A 249 -5.17 3.48 15.00
N PRO A 250 -4.49 2.53 15.67
CA PRO A 250 -3.18 2.07 15.23
C PRO A 250 -3.27 1.48 13.81
N GLN A 251 -2.36 1.88 12.92
CA GLN A 251 -2.40 1.50 11.52
C GLN A 251 -1.00 1.25 10.97
N LEU A 252 -0.81 0.13 10.29
CA LEU A 252 0.44 -0.27 9.65
C LEU A 252 0.44 0.12 8.18
N ALA A 253 1.52 0.74 7.70
CA ALA A 253 1.73 1.11 6.30
C ALA A 253 2.89 0.32 5.64
N LEU A 254 3.28 -0.80 6.26
CA LEU A 254 4.37 -1.68 5.84
C LEU A 254 3.86 -2.72 4.84
N SER A 255 4.60 -2.85 3.75
CA SER A 255 4.43 -3.96 2.81
C SER A 255 5.29 -5.15 3.20
N ARG A 256 4.91 -6.36 2.77
CA ARG A 256 5.75 -7.55 2.94
C ARG A 256 7.12 -7.43 2.28
N SER A 257 7.23 -6.65 1.21
CA SER A 257 8.51 -6.40 0.56
C SER A 257 9.38 -5.40 1.34
N GLY A 258 8.75 -4.47 2.07
CA GLY A 258 9.41 -3.32 2.67
C GLY A 258 9.93 -2.29 1.65
N LEU A 259 9.70 -2.50 0.34
CA LEU A 259 10.23 -1.62 -0.71
C LEU A 259 9.60 -0.22 -0.62
N PRO A 260 10.23 0.82 -1.19
CA PRO A 260 9.64 2.16 -1.26
C PRO A 260 8.31 2.18 -2.03
N GLY A 261 7.44 3.15 -1.71
CA GLY A 261 6.06 3.14 -2.18
C GLY A 261 5.85 3.39 -3.67
N THR A 262 6.89 3.84 -4.38
CA THR A 262 6.90 3.96 -5.86
C THR A 262 7.13 2.62 -6.56
N ILE A 263 7.52 1.57 -5.83
CA ILE A 263 7.65 0.21 -6.37
C ILE A 263 6.37 -0.57 -6.10
N SER A 264 5.89 -1.32 -7.10
CA SER A 264 4.73 -2.21 -6.98
C SER A 264 4.88 -3.15 -5.78
N MET A 265 3.85 -3.20 -4.93
CA MET A 265 3.84 -3.95 -3.65
C MET A 265 4.87 -3.47 -2.63
N GLY A 266 5.39 -2.24 -2.77
CA GLY A 266 6.13 -1.52 -1.74
C GLY A 266 5.21 -0.93 -0.68
N ASN A 267 5.80 -0.25 0.30
CA ASN A 267 5.10 0.40 1.41
C ASN A 267 4.09 1.43 0.91
N THR A 268 3.14 1.81 1.77
CA THR A 268 2.24 2.92 1.42
C THR A 268 3.06 4.22 1.32
N PRO A 269 3.05 4.91 0.16
CA PRO A 269 3.83 6.13 -0.02
C PRO A 269 3.25 7.26 0.84
N GLN A 270 4.12 8.18 1.25
CA GLN A 270 3.69 9.45 1.85
C GLN A 270 2.98 10.32 0.78
N GLY A 271 1.92 11.03 1.17
CA GLY A 271 1.26 11.99 0.30
C GLY A 271 -0.25 11.96 0.43
N LEU A 272 -0.92 12.56 -0.56
CA LEU A 272 -2.37 12.71 -0.62
C LEU A 272 -3.00 11.72 -1.60
N PHE A 273 -4.12 11.15 -1.15
CA PHE A 273 -4.96 10.19 -1.85
C PHE A 273 -6.40 10.67 -1.81
N THR A 274 -7.21 10.21 -2.75
CA THR A 274 -8.67 10.36 -2.69
C THR A 274 -9.32 9.10 -2.11
N LEU A 275 -10.34 9.24 -1.27
CA LEU A 275 -11.18 8.16 -0.76
C LEU A 275 -12.51 8.13 -1.52
N ARG A 276 -12.84 6.99 -2.13
CA ARG A 276 -13.95 6.84 -3.09
C ARG A 276 -15.05 5.90 -2.60
N GLY A 277 -15.18 5.74 -1.29
CA GLY A 277 -16.18 4.88 -0.66
C GLY A 277 -15.58 3.62 -0.03
N ALA A 278 -16.45 2.67 0.27
CA ALA A 278 -16.09 1.42 0.93
C ALA A 278 -16.54 0.20 0.14
N GLY A 279 -15.79 -0.90 0.28
CA GLY A 279 -16.11 -2.18 -0.36
C GLY A 279 -15.78 -3.39 0.53
N THR A 280 -16.10 -4.60 0.07
CA THR A 280 -15.63 -5.86 0.67
C THR A 280 -14.68 -6.57 -0.27
N ALA A 281 -13.44 -6.76 0.17
CA ALA A 281 -12.42 -7.38 -0.66
C ALA A 281 -12.72 -8.85 -0.99
N THR A 282 -12.30 -9.29 -2.17
CA THR A 282 -12.29 -10.71 -2.55
C THR A 282 -11.04 -11.44 -2.04
N ASN A 283 -10.02 -10.69 -1.61
CA ASN A 283 -8.78 -11.23 -1.08
C ASN A 283 -9.01 -11.83 0.33
N PRO A 284 -8.76 -13.14 0.53
CA PRO A 284 -9.00 -13.81 1.80
C PRO A 284 -8.18 -13.25 2.96
N TRP A 285 -7.02 -12.62 2.68
CA TRP A 285 -6.12 -12.04 3.70
C TRP A 285 -6.56 -10.66 4.19
N ILE A 286 -7.48 -10.02 3.47
CA ILE A 286 -8.15 -8.78 3.89
C ILE A 286 -9.39 -9.13 4.72
N GLY A 287 -10.18 -10.10 4.24
CA GLY A 287 -11.37 -10.58 4.93
C GLY A 287 -12.64 -9.79 4.61
N PRO A 288 -13.74 -10.13 5.29
CA PRO A 288 -15.08 -9.63 4.97
C PRO A 288 -15.39 -8.23 5.50
N THR A 289 -14.59 -7.71 6.43
CA THR A 289 -14.77 -6.36 6.98
C THR A 289 -14.60 -5.30 5.89
N PRO A 290 -15.49 -4.30 5.80
CA PRO A 290 -15.37 -3.27 4.78
C PRO A 290 -14.04 -2.50 4.84
N TYR A 291 -13.39 -2.38 3.69
CA TYR A 291 -12.22 -1.52 3.50
C TYR A 291 -12.67 -0.12 3.06
N LEU A 292 -11.82 0.89 3.23
CA LEU A 292 -11.97 2.20 2.57
C LEU A 292 -11.12 2.22 1.29
N HIS A 293 -11.75 2.52 0.17
CA HIS A 293 -11.12 2.56 -1.14
C HIS A 293 -10.35 3.85 -1.30
N SER A 294 -9.03 3.79 -1.17
CA SER A 294 -8.15 4.92 -1.50
C SER A 294 -7.56 4.76 -2.89
N MET A 295 -7.41 5.87 -3.60
CA MET A 295 -6.80 5.91 -4.92
C MET A 295 -5.71 6.97 -4.95
N LEU A 296 -4.60 6.64 -5.61
CA LEU A 296 -3.51 7.55 -5.88
C LEU A 296 -3.90 8.60 -6.93
N PRO A 297 -3.15 9.71 -7.04
CA PRO A 297 -3.15 10.52 -8.26
C PRO A 297 -2.85 9.63 -9.47
N VAL A 298 -3.34 9.99 -10.65
CA VAL A 298 -3.23 9.21 -11.91
C VAL A 298 -4.05 7.92 -11.93
N GLU A 299 -4.15 7.18 -10.83
CA GLU A 299 -5.11 6.08 -10.65
C GLU A 299 -6.55 6.61 -10.67
N ALA A 300 -6.84 7.62 -9.83
CA ALA A 300 -8.06 8.40 -9.93
C ALA A 300 -7.89 9.52 -10.97
N THR A 301 -8.91 9.78 -11.77
CA THR A 301 -8.96 10.98 -12.62
C THR A 301 -9.01 12.25 -11.74
N PRO A 302 -8.62 13.44 -12.25
CA PRO A 302 -8.75 14.68 -11.49
C PRO A 302 -10.16 14.97 -10.98
N ALA A 303 -11.19 14.66 -11.79
CA ALA A 303 -12.59 14.80 -11.39
C ALA A 303 -12.93 13.95 -10.16
N GLU A 304 -12.45 12.71 -10.14
CA GLU A 304 -12.63 11.79 -9.03
C GLU A 304 -11.85 12.22 -7.77
N PHE A 305 -10.70 12.86 -7.96
CA PHE A 305 -9.89 13.38 -6.86
C PHE A 305 -10.49 14.66 -6.25
N GLU A 306 -11.11 15.50 -7.07
CA GLU A 306 -11.89 16.67 -6.64
C GLU A 306 -13.25 16.30 -6.02
N HIS A 307 -13.67 15.03 -6.13
CA HIS A 307 -15.03 14.57 -5.81
C HIS A 307 -16.12 15.35 -6.56
N ALA A 308 -15.80 15.83 -7.76
CA ALA A 308 -16.73 16.56 -8.59
C ALA A 308 -17.87 15.64 -9.06
N ALA A 309 -19.11 16.10 -8.91
CA ALA A 309 -20.30 15.38 -9.37
C ALA A 309 -21.15 16.25 -10.31
N GLY A 310 -21.75 15.62 -11.32
CA GLY A 310 -22.74 16.26 -12.20
C GLY A 310 -22.14 17.34 -13.13
N PRO A 311 -22.92 18.37 -13.50
CA PRO A 311 -22.50 19.39 -14.47
C PRO A 311 -21.34 20.30 -14.01
N ALA A 312 -20.83 20.10 -12.79
CA ALA A 312 -19.64 20.74 -12.25
C ALA A 312 -18.33 20.00 -12.57
N LEU A 313 -18.39 18.88 -13.32
CA LEU A 313 -17.20 18.19 -13.82
C LEU A 313 -16.42 19.14 -14.74
N PRO A 314 -15.20 19.56 -14.39
CA PRO A 314 -14.36 20.30 -15.31
C PRO A 314 -14.10 19.45 -16.57
N PRO A 315 -13.81 20.07 -17.73
CA PRO A 315 -13.36 19.32 -18.91
C PRO A 315 -12.20 18.40 -18.50
N ALA A 316 -12.11 17.23 -19.14
CA ALA A 316 -11.11 16.22 -18.82
C ALA A 316 -9.70 16.84 -18.80
N GLN A 317 -9.24 17.18 -17.61
CA GLN A 317 -7.93 17.78 -17.39
C GLN A 317 -6.95 16.63 -17.19
N PRO A 318 -5.80 16.60 -17.88
CA PRO A 318 -4.75 15.65 -17.56
C PRO A 318 -4.14 15.99 -16.20
N TRP A 319 -3.65 14.98 -15.50
CA TRP A 319 -2.87 15.21 -14.29
C TRP A 319 -1.60 16.03 -14.59
N SER A 320 -1.29 16.94 -13.69
CA SER A 320 0.01 17.61 -13.60
C SER A 320 0.45 17.67 -12.14
N GLU A 321 1.76 17.81 -11.91
CA GLU A 321 2.29 17.94 -10.56
C GLU A 321 1.73 19.19 -9.87
N ALA A 322 1.61 20.30 -10.60
CA ALA A 322 0.98 21.53 -10.10
C ALA A 322 -0.49 21.34 -9.70
N LEU A 323 -1.25 20.51 -10.42
CA LEU A 323 -2.61 20.18 -10.03
C LEU A 323 -2.63 19.38 -8.71
N TYR A 324 -1.76 18.39 -8.56
CA TYR A 324 -1.63 17.63 -7.31
C TYR A 324 -1.21 18.55 -6.13
N GLU A 325 -0.26 19.44 -6.35
CA GLU A 325 0.19 20.42 -5.37
C GLU A 325 -0.92 21.39 -4.95
N SER A 326 -1.88 21.70 -5.84
CA SER A 326 -3.00 22.59 -5.54
C SER A 326 -3.93 22.09 -4.42
N PHE A 327 -3.84 20.82 -4.05
CA PHE A 327 -4.59 20.26 -2.92
C PHE A 327 -3.89 20.50 -1.57
N LEU A 328 -2.64 20.95 -1.57
CA LEU A 328 -1.80 21.03 -0.39
C LEU A 328 -1.59 22.49 0.05
N PRO A 329 -1.33 22.74 1.34
CA PRO A 329 -0.81 24.01 1.79
C PRO A 329 0.53 24.35 1.10
N PRO A 330 0.86 25.64 0.88
CA PRO A 330 2.06 26.03 0.13
C PRO A 330 3.35 25.40 0.64
N ALA A 331 3.56 25.32 1.96
CA ALA A 331 4.76 24.72 2.53
C ALA A 331 4.84 23.20 2.26
N TRP A 332 3.69 22.51 2.21
CA TRP A 332 3.60 21.08 1.93
C TRP A 332 3.66 20.76 0.43
N ALA A 333 3.14 21.63 -0.43
CA ALA A 333 3.30 21.53 -1.88
C ALA A 333 4.79 21.54 -2.29
N ALA A 334 5.59 22.37 -1.64
CA ALA A 334 7.04 22.46 -1.90
C ALA A 334 7.87 21.35 -1.22
N TYR A 335 7.26 20.52 -0.36
CA TYR A 335 7.98 19.48 0.37
C TYR A 335 8.06 18.18 -0.44
N GLU A 336 9.15 18.01 -1.19
CA GLU A 336 9.36 16.86 -2.10
C GLU A 336 9.04 15.48 -1.51
N PRO A 337 9.42 15.13 -0.27
CA PRO A 337 9.06 13.84 0.31
C PRO A 337 7.54 13.59 0.34
N PHE A 338 6.69 14.62 0.37
CA PHE A 338 5.24 14.45 0.35
C PHE A 338 4.66 14.10 -1.03
N LYS A 339 5.51 14.09 -2.06
CA LYS A 339 5.15 13.75 -3.43
C LYS A 339 5.36 12.27 -3.77
N GLU A 340 5.68 11.42 -2.79
CA GLU A 340 5.81 9.98 -3.04
C GLU A 340 4.52 9.38 -3.60
N ALA A 341 3.33 9.81 -3.15
CA ALA A 341 2.04 9.36 -3.69
C ALA A 341 1.87 9.78 -5.16
N TRP A 342 2.25 11.00 -5.51
CA TRP A 342 2.26 11.47 -6.90
C TRP A 342 3.18 10.60 -7.79
N LEU A 343 4.41 10.34 -7.33
CA LEU A 343 5.36 9.49 -8.04
C LEU A 343 4.88 8.04 -8.13
N ALA A 344 4.24 7.52 -7.08
CA ALA A 344 3.69 6.17 -7.06
C ALA A 344 2.56 6.03 -8.09
N GLY A 345 1.66 7.00 -8.16
CA GLY A 345 0.62 7.07 -9.18
C GLY A 345 1.18 7.08 -10.60
N LEU A 346 2.16 7.96 -10.88
CA LEU A 346 2.88 7.97 -12.16
C LEU A 346 3.59 6.64 -12.46
N ALA A 347 4.07 5.93 -11.44
CA ALA A 347 4.72 4.63 -11.59
C ALA A 347 3.73 3.49 -11.85
N GLY A 348 2.43 3.78 -11.88
CA GLY A 348 1.35 2.80 -12.08
C GLY A 348 1.04 1.98 -10.83
N ARG A 349 1.23 2.54 -9.64
CA ARG A 349 0.69 1.95 -8.39
C ARG A 349 -0.81 2.23 -8.32
N ASP A 350 -1.55 1.24 -7.86
CA ASP A 350 -3.00 1.24 -7.71
C ASP A 350 -3.42 0.40 -6.49
N GLU A 351 -4.73 0.38 -6.22
CA GLU A 351 -5.40 -0.51 -5.26
C GLU A 351 -4.79 -0.48 -3.85
N ILE A 352 -4.38 0.71 -3.40
CA ILE A 352 -3.92 0.91 -2.02
C ILE A 352 -5.16 1.05 -1.13
N LEU A 353 -5.52 -0.01 -0.42
CA LEU A 353 -6.70 -0.04 0.42
C LEU A 353 -6.38 0.26 1.88
N MET A 354 -7.34 0.81 2.61
CA MET A 354 -7.32 0.84 4.07
C MET A 354 -8.22 -0.28 4.58
N HIS A 355 -7.65 -1.31 5.19
CA HIS A 355 -8.41 -2.54 5.45
C HIS A 355 -7.99 -3.26 6.74
N GLY A 356 -8.78 -4.26 7.13
CA GLY A 356 -8.55 -5.12 8.29
C GLY A 356 -7.50 -6.20 8.01
N ASN A 357 -7.47 -7.29 8.76
CA ASN A 357 -6.56 -8.39 8.48
C ASN A 357 -7.09 -9.69 9.07
N THR A 358 -7.05 -10.74 8.27
CA THR A 358 -7.39 -12.10 8.69
C THR A 358 -6.16 -12.98 8.88
N LEU A 359 -4.98 -12.52 8.49
CA LEU A 359 -3.74 -13.27 8.69
C LEU A 359 -3.34 -13.25 10.16
N ASN A 360 -2.99 -14.42 10.70
CA ASN A 360 -2.61 -14.56 12.09
C ASN A 360 -1.31 -13.79 12.40
N PRO A 361 -1.31 -12.77 13.28
CA PRO A 361 -0.11 -12.04 13.66
C PRO A 361 0.95 -12.92 14.33
N GLY A 362 0.55 -14.08 14.87
CA GLY A 362 1.44 -15.08 15.46
C GLY A 362 2.47 -15.66 14.48
N TYR A 363 2.31 -15.45 13.16
CA TYR A 363 3.33 -15.81 12.18
C TYR A 363 4.57 -14.93 12.29
N TYR A 364 4.47 -13.74 12.88
CA TYR A 364 5.56 -12.78 13.02
C TYR A 364 5.89 -12.53 14.50
N PRO A 365 6.43 -13.52 15.22
CA PRO A 365 6.69 -13.41 16.64
C PRO A 365 7.66 -12.25 16.94
N GLY A 366 7.29 -11.40 17.90
CA GLY A 366 8.13 -10.27 18.35
C GLY A 366 8.21 -9.10 17.37
N ALA A 367 7.43 -9.09 16.29
CA ALA A 367 7.40 -7.96 15.38
C ALA A 367 6.89 -6.67 16.04
N ALA A 368 7.60 -5.57 15.84
CA ALA A 368 7.26 -4.26 16.41
C ALA A 368 5.95 -3.68 15.86
N TYR A 369 5.46 -4.21 14.74
CA TYR A 369 4.19 -3.83 14.12
C TYR A 369 3.00 -4.70 14.57
N ALA A 370 3.20 -5.67 15.48
CA ALA A 370 2.10 -6.44 16.04
C ALA A 370 1.11 -5.54 16.81
N PRO A 371 -0.22 -5.81 16.76
CA PRO A 371 -0.87 -6.99 16.18
C PRO A 371 -1.26 -6.85 14.69
N ALA A 372 -0.76 -5.84 13.96
CA ALA A 372 -0.97 -5.77 12.52
C ALA A 372 -0.04 -6.73 11.78
N VAL A 373 -0.34 -7.01 10.51
CA VAL A 373 0.47 -7.85 9.64
C VAL A 373 0.69 -7.16 8.29
N PRO A 374 1.93 -7.11 7.77
CA PRO A 374 2.22 -6.48 6.49
C PRO A 374 1.48 -7.15 5.33
N GLN A 375 0.97 -6.33 4.41
CA GLN A 375 0.25 -6.79 3.22
C GLN A 375 0.92 -6.28 1.94
N ALA A 376 0.23 -6.24 0.80
CA ALA A 376 0.81 -5.85 -0.48
C ALA A 376 0.96 -4.31 -0.67
N GLY A 377 1.25 -3.56 0.40
CA GLY A 377 1.42 -2.10 0.35
C GLY A 377 0.19 -1.28 0.73
N CYS A 378 -0.81 -1.93 1.31
CA CYS A 378 -2.01 -1.33 1.88
C CYS A 378 -1.79 -0.78 3.30
N LEU A 379 -2.79 -0.06 3.80
CA LEU A 379 -2.88 0.43 5.17
C LEU A 379 -3.71 -0.56 6.01
N VAL A 380 -3.08 -1.21 6.99
CA VAL A 380 -3.67 -2.33 7.72
C VAL A 380 -3.99 -1.92 9.17
N ALA A 381 -5.25 -2.10 9.57
CA ALA A 381 -5.68 -1.97 10.95
C ALA A 381 -5.90 -3.36 11.58
N ALA A 382 -5.69 -3.48 12.88
CA ALA A 382 -5.78 -4.75 13.58
C ALA A 382 -7.23 -5.25 13.70
N GLU A 383 -7.39 -6.57 13.61
CA GLU A 383 -8.65 -7.27 13.83
C GLU A 383 -8.43 -8.47 14.74
N HIS A 384 -9.43 -8.72 15.59
CA HIS A 384 -9.42 -9.81 16.54
C HIS A 384 -10.60 -10.72 16.23
N TRP A 385 -10.30 -11.95 15.86
CA TRP A 385 -11.27 -12.96 15.46
C TRP A 385 -11.39 -14.02 16.55
N ASP A 386 -12.60 -14.54 16.76
CA ASP A 386 -12.88 -15.62 17.69
C ASP A 386 -12.29 -16.92 17.16
N ALA A 387 -11.36 -17.50 17.92
CA ALA A 387 -10.71 -18.75 17.53
C ALA A 387 -11.68 -19.97 17.55
N ALA A 388 -12.82 -19.88 18.22
CA ALA A 388 -13.79 -20.97 18.25
C ALA A 388 -14.53 -21.10 16.91
N ASP A 389 -14.94 -19.98 16.32
CA ASP A 389 -15.92 -20.01 15.23
C ASP A 389 -15.66 -18.99 14.11
N GLY A 390 -14.58 -18.20 14.21
CA GLY A 390 -14.15 -17.22 13.22
C GLY A 390 -14.98 -15.93 13.20
N ARG A 391 -15.81 -15.67 14.22
CA ARG A 391 -16.57 -14.41 14.32
C ARG A 391 -15.64 -13.23 14.67
N LEU A 392 -15.85 -12.06 14.09
CA LEU A 392 -15.09 -10.88 14.45
C LEU A 392 -15.50 -10.37 15.85
N LEU A 393 -14.52 -10.22 16.74
CA LEU A 393 -14.70 -9.71 18.10
C LEU A 393 -14.46 -8.20 18.17
N ARG A 394 -13.42 -7.72 17.49
CA ARG A 394 -13.04 -6.30 17.42
C ARG A 394 -12.36 -6.00 16.11
N SER A 395 -12.73 -4.90 15.47
CA SER A 395 -12.04 -4.39 14.28
C SER A 395 -11.75 -2.91 14.42
N ASP A 396 -10.46 -2.56 14.41
CA ASP A 396 -10.05 -1.17 14.35
C ASP A 396 -10.28 -0.59 12.93
N GLN A 397 -10.30 -1.43 11.89
CA GLN A 397 -10.71 -1.03 10.54
C GLN A 397 -12.18 -0.60 10.51
N LEU A 398 -13.09 -1.38 11.09
CA LEU A 398 -14.51 -1.03 11.13
C LEU A 398 -14.72 0.27 11.92
N ARG A 399 -13.98 0.46 13.03
CA ARG A 399 -13.99 1.72 13.78
C ARG A 399 -13.55 2.90 12.90
N LEU A 400 -12.49 2.73 12.13
CA LEU A 400 -11.98 3.77 11.21
C LEU A 400 -13.00 4.10 10.10
N ALA A 401 -13.61 3.09 9.47
CA ALA A 401 -14.64 3.30 8.46
C ALA A 401 -15.87 4.02 9.02
N LYS A 402 -16.28 3.70 10.26
CA LYS A 402 -17.37 4.38 10.96
C LYS A 402 -17.01 5.82 11.35
N ALA A 403 -15.78 6.07 11.78
CA ALA A 403 -15.33 7.43 12.09
C ALA A 403 -15.29 8.30 10.82
N PHE A 404 -14.78 7.77 9.71
CA PHE A 404 -14.74 8.45 8.40
C PHE A 404 -16.15 8.81 7.90
N THR A 405 -17.10 7.89 7.99
CA THR A 405 -18.47 8.07 7.47
C THR A 405 -19.44 8.68 8.48
N ARG A 406 -18.97 9.17 9.64
CA ARG A 406 -19.83 9.68 10.72
C ARG A 406 -20.73 10.84 10.29
N SER A 407 -20.28 11.66 9.34
CA SER A 407 -21.06 12.77 8.79
C SER A 407 -22.00 12.37 7.65
N GLY A 408 -22.08 11.08 7.31
CA GLY A 408 -22.78 10.57 6.14
C GLY A 408 -21.99 10.70 4.83
N ALA A 409 -20.77 11.22 4.87
CA ALA A 409 -19.90 11.30 3.71
C ALA A 409 -19.37 9.92 3.30
N GLU A 410 -19.37 9.63 2.01
CA GLU A 410 -18.81 8.40 1.43
C GLU A 410 -17.47 8.66 0.72
N HIS A 411 -17.19 9.93 0.43
CA HIS A 411 -15.98 10.38 -0.24
C HIS A 411 -15.17 11.32 0.65
N GLY A 412 -13.86 11.37 0.43
CA GLY A 412 -12.99 12.28 1.15
C GLY A 412 -11.52 12.10 0.79
N TYR A 413 -10.62 12.36 1.72
CA TYR A 413 -9.18 12.27 1.46
C TYR A 413 -8.48 11.36 2.45
N LEU A 414 -7.36 10.79 2.02
CA LEU A 414 -6.38 10.15 2.88
C LEU A 414 -5.06 10.90 2.72
N ALA A 415 -4.48 11.37 3.82
CA ALA A 415 -3.14 11.94 3.86
C ALA A 415 -2.23 11.03 4.69
N VAL A 416 -1.27 10.37 4.03
CA VAL A 416 -0.23 9.59 4.69
C VAL A 416 0.94 10.52 4.96
N VAL A 417 1.36 10.63 6.21
CA VAL A 417 2.38 11.59 6.66
C VAL A 417 3.45 10.87 7.46
N ASN A 418 4.70 11.07 7.09
CA ASN A 418 5.86 10.62 7.84
C ASN A 418 6.17 11.64 8.92
N LEU A 419 6.21 11.17 10.17
CA LEU A 419 6.76 11.92 11.28
C LEU A 419 8.29 11.80 11.28
N GLU A 420 8.93 12.55 12.18
CA GLU A 420 10.35 12.36 12.45
C GLU A 420 10.60 10.91 12.91
N ASP A 421 11.75 10.37 12.49
CA ASP A 421 12.11 9.01 12.82
C ASP A 421 12.67 8.96 14.24
N ASP A 422 11.93 8.31 15.13
CA ASP A 422 12.44 7.92 16.44
C ASP A 422 12.87 6.44 16.49
N GLY A 423 12.88 5.77 15.32
CA GLY A 423 13.47 4.46 15.03
C GLY A 423 12.89 3.25 15.75
N ALA A 424 12.27 3.45 16.89
CA ALA A 424 12.06 2.41 17.89
C ALA A 424 10.65 2.38 18.47
N ARG A 425 9.79 3.37 18.19
CA ARG A 425 8.47 3.45 18.82
C ARG A 425 7.36 3.69 17.81
N ALA A 426 6.20 3.12 18.13
CA ALA A 426 4.95 3.44 17.48
C ALA A 426 4.59 4.92 17.64
N VAL A 427 3.85 5.46 16.69
CA VAL A 427 3.27 6.80 16.82
C VAL A 427 2.20 6.76 17.92
N THR A 428 2.31 7.65 18.90
CA THR A 428 1.43 7.66 20.07
C THR A 428 0.42 8.79 20.04
N LEU A 429 -0.68 8.64 20.78
CA LEU A 429 -1.67 9.72 20.91
C LEU A 429 -1.07 10.94 21.62
N ASP A 430 -0.20 10.74 22.60
CA ASP A 430 0.42 11.83 23.37
C ASP A 430 1.31 12.72 22.51
N GLU A 431 2.02 12.14 21.53
CA GLU A 431 2.82 12.89 20.55
C GLU A 431 1.92 13.73 19.61
N VAL A 432 0.75 13.20 19.25
CA VAL A 432 -0.08 13.76 18.18
C VAL A 432 -1.14 14.73 18.70
N LEU A 433 -1.65 14.52 19.91
CA LEU A 433 -2.72 15.33 20.49
C LEU A 433 -2.39 16.84 20.53
N PRO A 434 -1.19 17.29 20.95
CA PRO A 434 -0.84 18.72 20.92
C PRO A 434 -0.91 19.32 19.50
N LEU A 435 -0.49 18.55 18.49
CA LEU A 435 -0.49 18.99 17.09
C LEU A 435 -1.93 19.13 16.55
N VAL A 436 -2.83 18.23 16.96
CA VAL A 436 -4.26 18.30 16.63
C VAL A 436 -4.92 19.52 17.28
N LEU A 437 -4.65 19.78 18.56
CA LEU A 437 -5.22 20.95 19.25
C LEU A 437 -4.76 22.26 18.61
N GLN A 438 -3.50 22.34 18.22
CA GLN A 438 -2.97 23.49 17.47
C GLN A 438 -3.63 23.64 16.09
N ALA A 439 -3.87 22.52 15.39
CA ALA A 439 -4.55 22.52 14.09
C ALA A 439 -6.00 23.01 14.20
N GLU A 440 -6.75 22.55 15.21
CA GLU A 440 -8.13 22.98 15.46
C GLU A 440 -8.19 24.48 15.79
N GLN A 441 -7.25 25.00 16.59
CA GLN A 441 -7.15 26.44 16.85
C GLN A 441 -6.87 27.24 15.57
N LYS A 442 -5.91 26.78 14.74
CA LYS A 442 -5.57 27.42 13.48
C LYS A 442 -6.76 27.44 12.51
N TYR A 443 -7.50 26.33 12.44
CA TYR A 443 -8.70 26.23 11.60
C TYR A 443 -9.80 27.21 12.02
N LEU A 444 -10.00 27.39 13.34
CA LEU A 444 -10.96 28.37 13.86
C LEU A 444 -10.53 29.82 13.57
N GLN A 445 -9.23 30.11 13.68
CA GLN A 445 -8.69 31.45 13.38
C GLN A 445 -8.84 31.82 11.91
N GLY A 446 -8.72 30.87 10.97
CA GLY A 446 -8.89 31.11 9.54
C GLY A 446 -10.35 31.26 9.07
N LYS A 447 -11.34 31.11 9.97
CA LYS A 447 -12.77 31.34 9.69
C LYS A 447 -13.27 32.71 10.14
N ASN A 448 -12.53 33.37 11.02
CA ASN A 448 -12.78 34.75 11.43
C ASN A 448 -11.98 35.69 10.54
#